data_AF-A0A3D3TD93-F1
#
_entry.id   AF-A0A3D3TD93-F1
#
_cell.length_a   1.000
_cell.length_b   1.000
_cell.length_c   1.000
_cell.angle_alpha   90.00
_cell.angle_beta   90.00
_cell.angle_gamma   90.00
#
_symmetry.space_group_name_H-M   'P 1'
#
loop_
_entity.id
_entity.type
_entity.pdbx_description
1 polymer ?
#
loop_
_entity_poly.entity_id
_entity_poly.type
_entity_poly.pdbx_seq_one_letter_code
_entity_poly.pdbx_strand_id
1 'polypeptide(L)'
;MICAAFVISGLVFVIRMMRLSVAENSSYLINSAGERRETISRQIQGDLQTLRGLSTCLAELDDLHSDQITRVLQEINMENRFIRMGVANLSGELLLFAINGDTYQLNVAEEPFFLQALLGEETVSGTRLDSQREGVYINYFAVPVW
;
A
#
# COMPACT_ATOMS: atom_id res chain seq x y z
N MET A 1 42.30 45.12 -20.89
CA MET A 1 41.56 45.03 -19.60
C MET A 1 40.08 44.64 -19.77
N ILE A 2 39.39 45.10 -20.82
CA ILE A 2 37.95 44.80 -21.06
C ILE A 2 37.66 43.30 -21.28
N CYS A 3 38.52 42.58 -22.01
CA CYS A 3 38.32 41.13 -22.25
C CYS A 3 38.42 40.29 -20.97
N ALA A 4 39.35 40.62 -20.06
CA ALA A 4 39.51 39.89 -18.80
C ALA A 4 38.29 40.08 -17.88
N ALA A 5 37.73 41.30 -17.82
CA ALA A 5 36.52 41.57 -17.05
C ALA A 5 35.31 40.80 -17.60
N PHE A 6 35.19 40.65 -18.92
CA PHE A 6 34.13 39.87 -19.55
C PHE A 6 34.24 38.38 -19.23
N VAL A 7 35.45 37.81 -19.29
CA VAL A 7 35.70 36.39 -18.96
C VAL A 7 35.40 36.10 -17.48
N ILE A 8 35.83 36.97 -16.57
CA ILE A 8 35.58 36.81 -15.13
C ILE A 8 34.08 36.91 -14.84
N SER A 9 33.39 37.88 -15.43
CA SER A 9 31.94 38.03 -15.27
C SER A 9 31.17 36.81 -15.79
N GLY A 10 31.55 36.30 -16.97
CA GLY A 10 30.98 35.07 -17.53
C GLY A 10 31.20 33.85 -16.63
N LEU A 11 32.40 33.71 -16.06
CA LEU A 11 32.72 32.61 -15.13
C LEU A 11 31.88 32.69 -13.86
N VAL A 12 31.74 33.88 -13.26
CA VAL A 12 30.91 34.10 -12.07
C VAL A 12 29.44 33.81 -12.37
N PHE A 13 28.94 34.22 -13.54
CA PHE A 13 27.57 33.94 -13.97
C PHE A 13 27.32 32.44 -14.09
N VAL A 14 28.21 31.69 -14.75
CA VAL A 14 28.09 30.24 -14.89
C VAL A 14 28.13 29.54 -13.53
N ILE A 15 29.02 29.95 -12.62
CA ILE A 15 29.08 29.39 -11.26
C ILE A 15 27.78 29.66 -10.48
N ARG A 16 27.20 30.86 -10.60
CA ARG A 16 25.92 31.19 -9.96
C ARG A 16 24.78 30.34 -10.53
N MET A 17 24.71 30.22 -11.85
CA MET A 17 23.70 29.39 -12.53
C MET A 17 23.82 27.92 -12.16
N MET A 18 25.03 27.36 -12.09
CA MET A 18 25.23 25.97 -11.64
C MET A 18 24.79 25.76 -10.20
N ARG A 19 25.12 26.69 -9.29
CA ARG A 19 24.70 26.59 -7.88
C ARG A 19 23.18 26.68 -7.73
N LEU A 20 22.54 27.58 -8.48
CA LEU A 20 21.09 27.72 -8.49
C LEU A 20 20.42 26.44 -9.02
N SER A 21 20.92 25.90 -10.14
CA SER A 21 20.40 24.67 -10.74
C SER A 21 20.54 23.46 -9.82
N VAL A 22 21.66 23.32 -9.10
CA VAL A 22 21.85 22.22 -8.13
C VAL A 22 20.87 22.34 -6.96
N ALA A 23 20.63 23.56 -6.46
CA ALA A 23 19.67 23.80 -5.38
C ALA A 23 18.23 23.50 -5.81
N GLU A 24 17.83 23.96 -7.01
CA GLU A 24 16.52 23.69 -7.59
C GLU A 24 16.30 22.20 -7.85
N ASN A 25 17.28 21.50 -8.43
CA ASN A 25 17.20 20.05 -8.65
C ASN A 25 17.05 19.29 -7.33
N SER A 26 17.76 19.70 -6.28
CA SER A 26 17.65 19.08 -4.95
C SER A 26 16.27 19.30 -4.34
N SER A 27 15.75 20.53 -4.42
CA SER A 27 14.40 20.85 -3.95
C SER A 27 13.33 20.10 -4.74
N TYR A 28 13.49 19.95 -6.05
CA TYR A 28 12.60 19.18 -6.90
C TYR A 28 12.57 17.72 -6.49
N LEU A 29 13.73 17.08 -6.29
CA LEU A 29 13.81 15.69 -5.85
C LEU A 29 13.16 15.48 -4.47
N ILE A 30 13.36 16.40 -3.53
CA ILE A 30 12.74 16.36 -2.20
C ILE A 30 11.21 16.50 -2.32
N ASN A 31 10.72 17.48 -3.08
CA ASN A 31 9.30 17.70 -3.26
C ASN A 31 8.64 16.51 -3.97
N SER A 32 9.24 16.00 -5.04
CA SER A 32 8.76 14.79 -5.72
C SER A 32 8.79 13.55 -4.82
N ALA A 33 9.77 13.41 -3.93
CA ALA A 33 9.78 12.34 -2.93
C ALA A 33 8.66 12.52 -1.89
N GLY A 34 8.39 13.75 -1.48
CA GLY A 34 7.28 14.12 -0.60
C GLY A 34 5.91 13.80 -1.22
N GLU A 35 5.68 14.23 -2.46
CA GLU A 35 4.46 13.94 -3.23
C GLU A 35 4.24 12.43 -3.39
N ARG A 36 5.31 11.67 -3.69
CA ARG A 36 5.23 10.20 -3.77
C ARG A 36 4.87 9.57 -2.44
N ARG A 37 5.47 10.02 -1.34
CA ARG A 37 5.15 9.53 0.00
C ARG A 37 3.69 9.82 0.36
N GLU A 38 3.21 11.02 0.06
CA GLU A 38 1.83 11.41 0.31
C GLU A 38 0.85 10.58 -0.53
N THR A 39 1.19 10.32 -1.79
CA THR A 39 0.38 9.49 -2.70
C THR A 39 0.26 8.06 -2.16
N ILE A 40 1.36 7.43 -1.76
CA ILE A 40 1.37 6.09 -1.16
C ILE A 40 0.57 6.09 0.14
N SER A 41 0.73 7.11 0.99
CA SER A 41 -0.01 7.22 2.25
C SER A 41 -1.52 7.32 2.02
N ARG A 42 -1.95 8.12 1.04
CA ARG A 42 -3.38 8.24 0.68
C ARG A 42 -3.92 6.94 0.11
N GLN A 43 -3.12 6.23 -0.69
CA GLN A 43 -3.51 4.92 -1.22
C GLN A 43 -3.73 3.91 -0.09
N ILE A 44 -2.78 3.80 0.85
CA ILE A 44 -2.90 2.92 2.01
C ILE A 44 -4.16 3.26 2.84
N GLN A 45 -4.40 4.54 3.08
CA GLN A 45 -5.60 4.99 3.81
C GLN A 45 -6.89 4.65 3.07
N GLY A 46 -6.92 4.83 1.75
CA GLY A 46 -8.06 4.44 0.91
C GLY A 46 -8.32 2.94 0.98
N ASP A 47 -7.27 2.12 0.84
CA ASP A 47 -7.37 0.66 0.90
C ASP A 47 -7.91 0.19 2.27
N LEU A 48 -7.39 0.76 3.37
CA LEU A 48 -7.88 0.47 4.73
C LEU A 48 -9.32 0.95 4.94
N GLN A 49 -9.72 2.08 4.35
CA GLN A 49 -11.10 2.56 4.41
C GLN A 49 -12.07 1.60 3.69
N THR A 50 -11.69 1.08 2.53
CA THR A 50 -12.46 0.03 1.84
C THR A 50 -12.61 -1.20 2.73
N LEU A 51 -11.50 -1.69 3.31
CA LEU A 51 -11.51 -2.85 4.20
C LEU A 51 -12.38 -2.63 5.45
N ARG A 52 -12.35 -1.45 6.07
CA ARG A 52 -13.24 -1.10 7.20
C ARG A 52 -14.72 -1.13 6.81
N GLY A 53 -15.05 -0.57 5.64
CA GLY A 53 -16.42 -0.58 5.14
C GLY A 53 -16.91 -2.02 4.97
N LEU A 54 -16.06 -2.86 4.41
CA LEU A 54 -16.32 -4.29 4.25
C LEU A 54 -16.43 -5.01 5.60
N SER A 55 -15.55 -4.76 6.57
CA SER A 55 -15.61 -5.44 7.86
C SER A 55 -16.91 -5.15 8.61
N THR A 56 -17.43 -3.92 8.48
CA THR A 56 -18.74 -3.54 9.01
C THR A 56 -19.87 -4.32 8.35
N CYS A 57 -19.84 -4.50 7.01
CA CYS A 57 -20.84 -5.29 6.31
C CYS A 57 -20.76 -6.79 6.67
N LEU A 58 -19.55 -7.31 6.89
CA LEU A 58 -19.34 -8.72 7.24
C LEU A 58 -19.76 -9.03 8.68
N ALA A 59 -19.63 -8.06 9.60
CA ALA A 59 -20.10 -8.16 10.98
C ALA A 59 -21.61 -8.42 11.07
N GLU A 60 -22.39 -7.92 10.11
CA GLU A 60 -23.85 -8.11 10.07
C GLU A 60 -24.27 -9.48 9.51
N LEU A 61 -23.32 -10.28 9.00
CA LEU A 61 -23.59 -11.60 8.45
C LEU A 61 -23.39 -12.68 9.52
N ASP A 62 -24.48 -13.34 9.90
CA ASP A 62 -24.51 -14.39 10.94
C ASP A 62 -23.61 -15.62 10.63
N ASP A 63 -23.22 -15.83 9.37
CA ASP A 63 -22.36 -16.95 8.97
C ASP A 63 -21.24 -16.53 8.01
N LEU A 64 -20.02 -16.43 8.59
CA LEU A 64 -18.77 -16.11 7.90
C LEU A 64 -18.28 -17.19 6.91
N HIS A 65 -18.97 -18.34 6.82
CA HIS A 65 -18.61 -19.49 5.97
C HIS A 65 -19.59 -19.74 4.81
N SER A 66 -20.51 -18.81 4.57
CA SER A 66 -21.47 -18.93 3.48
C SER A 66 -20.89 -18.51 2.12
N ASP A 67 -21.37 -19.14 1.04
CA ASP A 67 -21.10 -18.74 -0.36
C ASP A 67 -21.39 -17.25 -0.63
N GLN A 68 -22.18 -16.61 0.23
CA GLN A 68 -22.53 -15.20 0.15
C GLN A 68 -21.34 -14.28 0.41
N ILE A 69 -20.49 -14.61 1.39
CA ILE A 69 -19.31 -13.79 1.71
C ILE A 69 -18.27 -13.92 0.62
N THR A 70 -18.07 -15.13 0.10
CA THR A 70 -17.24 -15.33 -1.08
C THR A 70 -17.67 -14.42 -2.23
N ARG A 71 -18.98 -14.33 -2.51
CA ARG A 71 -19.50 -13.45 -3.56
C ARG A 71 -19.25 -11.97 -3.26
N VAL A 72 -19.54 -11.52 -2.04
CA VAL A 72 -19.31 -10.12 -1.63
C VAL A 72 -17.83 -9.73 -1.74
N LEU A 73 -16.93 -10.58 -1.25
CA LEU A 73 -15.48 -10.36 -1.33
C LEU A 73 -15.00 -10.32 -2.79
N GLN A 74 -15.53 -11.19 -3.65
CA GLN A 74 -15.19 -11.19 -5.08
C GLN A 74 -15.68 -9.92 -5.79
N GLU A 75 -16.94 -9.53 -5.59
CA GLU A 75 -17.52 -8.33 -6.19
C GLU A 75 -16.76 -7.07 -5.78
N ILE A 76 -16.46 -6.92 -4.49
CA ILE A 76 -15.71 -5.76 -3.98
C ILE A 76 -14.26 -5.80 -4.46
N ASN A 77 -13.64 -6.97 -4.53
CA ASN A 77 -12.26 -7.08 -5.01
C ASN A 77 -12.12 -6.73 -6.51
N MET A 78 -13.14 -7.02 -7.33
CA MET A 78 -13.15 -6.61 -8.74
C MET A 78 -13.02 -5.08 -8.91
N GLU A 79 -13.58 -4.30 -7.99
CA GLU A 79 -13.53 -2.84 -8.04
C GLU A 79 -12.27 -2.25 -7.37
N ASN A 80 -11.77 -2.90 -6.32
CA ASN A 80 -10.71 -2.34 -5.46
C ASN A 80 -9.28 -2.83 -5.80
N ARG A 81 -9.14 -3.72 -6.79
CA ARG A 81 -7.85 -4.16 -7.37
C ARG A 81 -6.89 -4.86 -6.39
N PHE A 82 -7.37 -5.41 -5.27
CA PHE A 82 -6.52 -6.26 -4.45
C PHE A 82 -6.15 -7.51 -5.25
N ILE A 83 -4.94 -8.00 -5.03
CA ILE A 83 -4.50 -9.27 -5.61
C ILE A 83 -5.45 -10.39 -5.18
N ARG A 84 -5.76 -10.41 -3.88
CA ARG A 84 -6.64 -11.35 -3.19
C ARG A 84 -7.27 -10.63 -2.01
N MET A 85 -8.50 -11.00 -1.67
CA MET A 85 -9.20 -10.50 -0.49
C MET A 85 -9.75 -11.68 0.31
N GLY A 86 -9.81 -11.58 1.63
CA GLY A 86 -10.15 -12.72 2.46
C GLY A 86 -10.53 -12.37 3.88
N VAL A 87 -10.98 -13.38 4.60
CA VAL A 87 -11.34 -13.30 6.02
C VAL A 87 -10.56 -14.37 6.77
N ALA A 88 -9.97 -13.98 7.90
CA ALA A 88 -9.33 -14.90 8.82
C ALA A 88 -10.26 -15.17 10.00
N ASN A 89 -10.34 -16.43 10.43
CA ASN A 89 -10.98 -16.76 11.69
C ASN A 89 -10.06 -16.47 12.89
N LEU A 90 -10.58 -16.59 14.11
CA LEU A 90 -9.84 -16.35 15.35
C LEU A 90 -8.64 -17.31 15.54
N SER A 91 -8.65 -18.46 14.85
CA SER A 91 -7.54 -19.41 14.85
C SER A 91 -6.42 -19.05 13.88
N GLY A 92 -6.58 -17.97 13.10
CA GLY A 92 -5.63 -17.53 12.08
C GLY A 92 -5.73 -18.29 10.76
N GLU A 93 -6.79 -19.04 10.52
CA GLU A 93 -7.05 -19.65 9.21
C GLU A 93 -7.64 -18.57 8.30
N LEU A 94 -6.84 -18.15 7.31
CA LEU A 94 -7.18 -17.11 6.35
C LEU A 94 -7.61 -17.73 5.02
N LEU A 95 -8.85 -17.46 4.62
CA LEU A 95 -9.40 -17.83 3.32
C LEU A 95 -9.35 -16.62 2.38
N LEU A 96 -8.63 -16.75 1.27
CA LEU A 96 -8.40 -15.69 0.27
C LEU A 96 -9.04 -16.03 -1.07
N PHE A 97 -9.67 -15.03 -1.69
CA PHE A 97 -10.29 -15.09 -3.00
C PHE A 97 -9.57 -14.14 -3.96
N ALA A 98 -9.06 -14.70 -5.06
CA ALA A 98 -8.52 -13.93 -6.17
C ALA A 98 -9.62 -13.53 -7.16
N ILE A 99 -9.36 -12.48 -7.93
CA ILE A 99 -10.30 -11.96 -8.96
C ILE A 99 -10.61 -13.03 -10.04
N ASN A 100 -9.68 -13.95 -10.30
CA ASN A 100 -9.87 -15.03 -11.26
C ASN A 100 -10.72 -16.20 -10.73
N GLY A 101 -11.22 -16.11 -9.49
CA GLY A 101 -12.02 -17.15 -8.85
C GLY A 101 -11.20 -18.17 -8.05
N ASP A 102 -9.87 -18.10 -8.08
CA ASP A 102 -9.03 -18.99 -7.29
C ASP A 102 -9.18 -18.71 -5.79
N THR A 103 -9.16 -19.78 -5.01
CA THR A 103 -9.23 -19.72 -3.55
C THR A 103 -7.94 -20.25 -2.94
N TYR A 104 -7.45 -19.58 -1.90
CA TYR A 104 -6.22 -19.93 -1.20
C TYR A 104 -6.47 -19.97 0.31
N GLN A 105 -5.90 -20.96 0.98
CA GLN A 105 -5.91 -21.04 2.45
C GLN A 105 -4.50 -20.86 2.97
N LEU A 106 -4.36 -20.00 3.98
CA LEU A 106 -3.10 -19.70 4.66
C LEU A 106 -3.31 -19.73 6.17
N ASN A 107 -2.28 -20.12 6.91
CA ASN A 107 -2.24 -19.90 8.34
C ASN A 107 -1.46 -18.61 8.63
N VAL A 108 -2.11 -17.68 9.30
CA VAL A 108 -1.56 -16.37 9.70
C VAL A 108 -1.61 -16.16 11.21
N ALA A 109 -1.85 -17.21 12.00
CA ALA A 109 -2.05 -17.11 13.44
C ALA A 109 -0.89 -16.42 14.18
N GLU A 110 0.34 -16.63 13.71
CA GLU A 110 1.56 -16.06 14.30
C GLU A 110 2.02 -14.77 13.59
N GLU A 111 1.27 -14.30 12.60
CA GLU A 111 1.66 -13.13 11.82
C GLU A 111 1.40 -11.83 12.58
N PRO A 112 2.39 -10.91 12.65
CA PRO A 112 2.23 -9.65 13.40
C PRO A 112 1.03 -8.81 12.96
N PHE A 113 0.75 -8.76 11.65
CA PHE A 113 -0.37 -7.97 11.13
C PHE A 113 -1.73 -8.53 11.57
N PHE A 114 -1.83 -9.86 11.70
CA PHE A 114 -3.03 -10.55 12.17
C PHE A 114 -3.23 -10.35 13.67
N LEU A 115 -2.17 -10.56 14.46
CA LEU A 115 -2.21 -10.36 15.91
C LEU A 115 -2.58 -8.92 16.28
N GLN A 116 -2.04 -7.94 15.58
CA GLN A 116 -2.39 -6.52 15.76
C GLN A 116 -3.85 -6.24 15.35
N ALA A 117 -4.33 -6.84 14.25
CA ALA A 117 -5.73 -6.70 13.84
C ALA A 117 -6.70 -7.30 14.87
N LEU A 118 -6.35 -8.43 15.51
CA LEU A 118 -7.11 -9.00 16.63
C LEU A 118 -7.19 -8.07 17.85
N LEU A 119 -6.19 -7.18 18.04
CA LEU A 119 -6.21 -6.15 19.08
C LEU A 119 -7.05 -4.93 18.70
N GLY A 120 -7.69 -4.95 17.53
CA GLY A 120 -8.54 -3.87 17.05
C GLY A 120 -7.82 -2.82 16.19
N GLU A 121 -6.58 -3.06 15.79
CA GLU A 121 -5.80 -2.12 14.98
C GLU A 121 -6.00 -2.37 13.47
N GLU A 122 -5.90 -1.30 12.68
CA GLU A 122 -5.64 -1.45 11.24
C GLU A 122 -4.16 -1.58 10.98
N THR A 123 -3.82 -2.56 10.17
CA THR A 123 -2.43 -2.98 10.03
C THR A 123 -2.09 -3.19 8.57
N VAL A 124 -0.83 -2.91 8.26
CA VAL A 124 -0.22 -3.25 6.98
C VAL A 124 1.05 -4.04 7.29
N SER A 125 1.18 -5.23 6.72
CA SER A 125 2.36 -6.04 6.91
C SER A 125 3.58 -5.38 6.25
N GLY A 126 4.78 -5.78 6.69
CA GLY A 126 5.98 -5.57 5.87
C GLY A 126 5.87 -6.27 4.50
N THR A 127 6.66 -5.79 3.54
CA THR A 127 6.72 -6.37 2.19
C THR A 127 7.36 -7.75 2.23
N ARG A 128 6.73 -8.73 1.58
CA ARG A 128 7.16 -10.14 1.58
C ARG A 128 6.94 -10.78 0.22
N LEU A 129 7.58 -11.91 -0.03
CA LEU A 129 7.36 -12.69 -1.26
C LEU A 129 5.97 -13.34 -1.25
N ASP A 130 5.28 -13.30 -2.39
CA ASP A 130 4.00 -13.97 -2.60
C ASP A 130 4.24 -15.48 -2.72
N SER A 131 3.74 -16.26 -1.77
CA SER A 131 3.89 -17.73 -1.79
C SER A 131 3.18 -18.37 -2.99
N GLN A 132 2.27 -17.65 -3.64
CA GLN A 132 1.47 -18.14 -4.77
C GLN A 132 2.02 -17.68 -6.12
N ARG A 133 2.95 -16.72 -6.16
CA ARG A 133 3.52 -16.18 -7.40
C ARG A 133 5.01 -15.90 -7.26
N GLU A 134 5.80 -16.60 -8.05
CA GLU A 134 7.25 -16.48 -8.03
C GLU A 134 7.71 -15.06 -8.41
N GLY A 135 8.64 -14.50 -7.63
CA GLY A 135 9.23 -13.19 -7.86
C GLY A 135 8.32 -11.99 -7.58
N VAL A 136 7.09 -12.20 -7.09
CA VAL A 136 6.15 -11.12 -6.76
C VAL A 136 6.23 -10.78 -5.29
N TYR A 137 6.26 -9.48 -4.96
CA TYR A 137 6.21 -9.00 -3.58
C TYR A 137 4.83 -8.43 -3.25
N ILE A 138 4.35 -8.69 -2.05
CA ILE A 138 3.03 -8.30 -1.56
C ILE A 138 3.10 -7.72 -0.15
N ASN A 139 2.02 -7.03 0.22
CA ASN A 139 1.71 -6.59 1.56
C ASN A 139 0.29 -7.05 1.91
N TYR A 140 0.08 -7.47 3.16
CA TYR A 140 -1.25 -7.73 3.69
C TYR A 140 -1.79 -6.48 4.36
N PHE A 141 -3.05 -6.16 4.11
CA PHE A 141 -3.80 -5.14 4.81
C PHE A 141 -4.85 -5.87 5.65
N ALA A 142 -4.94 -5.54 6.94
CA ALA A 142 -5.87 -6.21 7.84
C ALA A 142 -6.60 -5.20 8.73
N VAL A 143 -7.87 -5.50 8.97
CA VAL A 143 -8.78 -4.74 9.82
C VAL A 143 -9.56 -5.72 10.70
N PRO A 144 -9.91 -5.34 11.93
CA PRO A 144 -10.80 -6.16 12.76
C PRO A 144 -12.20 -6.25 12.16
N VAL A 145 -12.83 -7.41 12.36
CA VAL A 145 -14.27 -7.65 12.17
C VAL A 145 -14.86 -7.83 13.57
N TRP A 146 -15.95 -7.13 13.88
CA TRP A 146 -16.57 -7.07 15.21
C TRP A 146 -17.91 -7.78 15.26
#